data_AF-A0A081CKL9-F1
#
_entry.id   AF-A0A081CKL9-F1
#
_cell.length_a   1.000
_cell.length_b   1.000
_cell.length_c   1.000
_cell.angle_alpha   90.00
_cell.angle_beta   90.00
_cell.angle_gamma   90.00
#
_symmetry.space_group_name_H-M   'P 1'
#
loop_
_entity.id
_entity.type
_entity.pdbx_description
1 polymer ?
#
loop_
_entity_poly.entity_id
_entity_poly.type
_entity_poly.pdbx_seq_one_letter_code
_entity_poly.pdbx_strand_id
1 'polypeptide(L)'
;MSLEKKLTQVALNPAYHDFFTVVKGFRNGIVYGAKIRFPHALVMTFLFGRGTPREKLAFILRATKQHALNLGTFTPLYKFLTIALRRIYEATGGKGAVPQWHSLVAGLIGGYYVFGERTPVNEQTPADWPAGKPKPTDKSWFAAYATITWGVVMWLHEYRRQTIQTGMVNSMDYLYHNAGKWDRQRAQDVLQRTFSHMRSCLGCHDTASEALSILQALIKSVATLSADEVARDRRNI
;
A
#
# COMPACT_ATOMS: atom_id res chain seq x y z
N MET A 1 2.05 -35.30 -7.54
CA MET A 1 2.29 -33.92 -8.03
C MET A 1 2.73 -33.07 -6.84
N SER A 2 3.91 -32.42 -6.88
CA SER A 2 4.47 -31.70 -5.72
C SER A 2 3.59 -30.50 -5.32
N LEU A 3 3.56 -30.18 -4.02
CA LEU A 3 2.81 -29.05 -3.45
C LEU A 3 3.13 -27.72 -4.17
N GLU A 4 4.38 -27.53 -4.58
CA GLU A 4 4.86 -26.37 -5.34
C GLU A 4 4.13 -26.19 -6.68
N LYS A 5 3.89 -27.29 -7.42
CA LYS A 5 3.15 -27.24 -8.69
C LYS A 5 1.69 -26.87 -8.48
N LYS A 6 1.06 -27.36 -7.41
CA LYS A 6 -0.34 -27.02 -7.05
C LYS A 6 -0.46 -25.54 -6.67
N LEU A 7 0.45 -25.04 -5.83
CA LEU A 7 0.44 -23.63 -5.43
C LEU A 7 0.71 -22.69 -6.61
N THR A 8 1.64 -23.06 -7.49
CA THR A 8 1.90 -22.32 -8.74
C THR A 8 0.68 -22.32 -9.66
N GLN A 9 -0.08 -23.42 -9.74
CA GLN A 9 -1.32 -23.46 -10.53
C GLN A 9 -2.40 -22.53 -9.97
N VAL A 10 -2.61 -22.53 -8.65
CA VAL A 10 -3.60 -21.65 -8.00
C VAL A 10 -3.21 -20.18 -8.17
N ALA A 11 -1.94 -19.89 -7.93
CA ALA A 11 -1.28 -18.61 -8.13
C ALA A 11 -1.49 -18.03 -9.54
N LEU A 12 -1.31 -18.85 -10.58
CA LEU A 12 -1.41 -18.42 -11.98
C LEU A 12 -2.83 -18.49 -12.56
N ASN A 13 -3.83 -18.92 -11.78
CA ASN A 13 -5.19 -19.04 -12.26
C ASN A 13 -5.81 -17.64 -12.46
N PRO A 14 -6.25 -17.27 -13.69
CA PRO A 14 -6.88 -15.98 -13.96
C PRO A 14 -8.10 -15.68 -13.06
N ALA A 15 -8.78 -16.72 -12.57
CA ALA A 15 -9.93 -16.58 -11.67
C ALA A 15 -9.58 -15.91 -10.33
N TYR A 16 -8.34 -16.06 -9.84
CA TYR A 16 -7.89 -15.49 -8.56
C TYR A 16 -7.04 -14.23 -8.73
N HIS A 17 -6.77 -13.81 -9.96
CA HIS A 17 -5.88 -12.69 -10.24
C HIS A 17 -6.36 -11.38 -9.59
N ASP A 18 -7.66 -11.11 -9.61
CA ASP A 18 -8.25 -9.92 -8.98
C ASP A 18 -8.07 -9.94 -7.45
N PHE A 19 -8.31 -11.10 -6.82
CA PHE A 19 -8.10 -11.27 -5.38
C PHE A 19 -6.64 -11.04 -4.99
N PHE A 20 -5.70 -11.68 -5.71
CA PHE A 20 -4.27 -11.50 -5.45
C PHE A 20 -3.79 -10.07 -5.73
N THR A 21 -4.42 -9.36 -6.68
CA THR A 21 -4.14 -7.95 -6.94
C THR A 21 -4.48 -7.08 -5.73
N VAL A 22 -5.64 -7.31 -5.10
CA VAL A 22 -6.06 -6.58 -3.89
C VAL A 22 -5.12 -6.89 -2.73
N VAL A 23 -4.80 -8.17 -2.49
CA VAL A 23 -3.88 -8.58 -1.40
C VAL A 23 -2.47 -8.01 -1.62
N LYS A 24 -1.97 -8.04 -2.86
CA LYS A 24 -0.68 -7.42 -3.20
C LYS A 24 -0.72 -5.91 -3.03
N GLY A 25 -1.83 -5.26 -3.38
CA GLY A 25 -2.05 -3.84 -3.14
C GLY A 25 -1.94 -3.45 -1.66
N PHE A 26 -2.57 -4.23 -0.77
CA PHE A 26 -2.45 -4.04 0.68
C PHE A 26 -0.99 -4.12 1.15
N ARG A 27 -0.26 -5.16 0.72
CA ARG A 27 1.18 -5.31 1.00
C ARG A 27 1.98 -4.11 0.52
N ASN A 28 1.78 -3.70 -0.75
CA ASN A 28 2.49 -2.57 -1.34
C ASN A 28 2.24 -1.30 -0.54
N GLY A 29 1.00 -1.04 -0.13
CA GLY A 29 0.63 0.09 0.72
C GLY A 29 1.41 0.14 2.03
N ILE A 30 1.41 -0.96 2.79
CA ILE A 30 2.11 -1.03 4.08
C ILE A 30 3.63 -0.86 3.91
N VAL A 31 4.20 -1.63 2.98
CA VAL A 31 5.65 -1.66 2.73
C VAL A 31 6.15 -0.29 2.28
N TYR A 32 5.49 0.29 1.27
CA TYR A 32 5.88 1.57 0.72
C TYR A 32 5.72 2.68 1.76
N GLY A 33 4.56 2.72 2.43
CA GLY A 33 4.26 3.73 3.44
C GLY A 33 5.25 3.71 4.59
N ALA A 34 5.60 2.54 5.10
CA ALA A 34 6.63 2.41 6.13
C ALA A 34 7.98 2.92 5.62
N LYS A 35 8.38 2.50 4.42
CA LYS A 35 9.66 2.85 3.81
C LYS A 35 9.86 4.35 3.60
N ILE A 36 8.83 5.09 3.19
CA ILE A 36 8.96 6.53 2.96
C ILE A 36 8.78 7.35 4.25
N ARG A 37 7.84 6.95 5.12
CA ARG A 37 7.50 7.76 6.31
C ARG A 37 8.51 7.60 7.42
N PHE A 38 9.07 6.41 7.60
CA PHE A 38 10.02 6.14 8.69
C PHE A 38 11.28 7.02 8.61
N PRO A 39 12.03 7.08 7.49
CA PRO A 39 13.22 7.92 7.41
C PRO A 39 12.88 9.41 7.56
N HIS A 40 11.78 9.86 6.97
CA HIS A 40 11.33 11.24 7.09
C HIS A 40 10.98 11.60 8.53
N ALA A 41 10.15 10.81 9.21
CA ALA A 41 9.77 11.03 10.60
C ALA A 41 10.99 10.96 11.53
N LEU A 42 11.93 10.05 11.26
CA LEU A 42 13.18 9.92 12.00
C LEU A 42 14.00 11.21 11.93
N VAL A 43 14.31 11.69 10.72
CA VAL A 43 15.12 12.89 10.51
C VAL A 43 14.43 14.12 11.10
N MET A 44 13.13 14.30 10.85
CA MET A 44 12.39 15.46 11.36
C MET A 44 12.30 15.47 12.88
N THR A 45 12.08 14.32 13.51
CA THR A 45 11.99 14.21 14.98
C THR A 45 13.35 14.33 15.67
N PHE A 46 14.41 13.87 15.00
CA PHE A 46 15.77 14.00 15.52
C PHE A 46 16.26 15.45 15.46
N LEU A 47 16.10 16.12 14.30
CA LEU A 47 16.56 17.49 14.08
C LEU A 47 15.68 18.56 14.75
N PHE A 48 14.35 18.40 14.67
CA PHE A 48 13.41 19.45 15.06
C PHE A 48 12.42 19.02 16.15
N GLY A 49 12.40 17.74 16.52
CA GLY A 49 11.52 17.22 17.56
C GLY A 49 11.98 17.57 18.97
N ARG A 50 11.02 17.86 19.86
CA ARG A 50 11.23 18.05 21.30
C ARG A 50 10.79 16.81 22.08
N GLY A 51 11.21 16.71 23.33
CA GLY A 51 10.88 15.60 24.23
C GLY A 51 11.99 14.55 24.37
N THR A 52 11.71 13.55 25.19
CA THR A 52 12.64 12.46 25.53
C THR A 52 12.85 11.49 24.36
N PRO A 53 13.95 10.71 24.34
CA PRO A 53 14.17 9.71 23.29
C PRO A 53 13.03 8.70 23.13
N ARG A 54 12.34 8.34 24.23
CA ARG A 54 11.20 7.42 24.21
C ARG A 54 9.98 8.05 23.53
N GLU A 55 9.67 9.31 23.82
CA GLU A 55 8.57 10.03 23.20
C GLU A 55 8.82 10.25 21.70
N LYS A 56 10.06 10.60 21.34
CA LYS A 56 10.49 10.72 19.94
C LYS A 56 10.30 9.41 19.17
N LEU A 57 10.76 8.29 19.73
CA LEU A 57 10.58 6.98 19.11
C LEU A 57 9.10 6.60 18.98
N ALA A 58 8.30 6.82 20.03
CA ALA A 58 6.87 6.54 20.00
C ALA A 58 6.16 7.38 18.93
N PHE A 59 6.52 8.66 18.77
CA PHE A 59 6.00 9.52 17.72
C PHE A 59 6.35 9.01 16.32
N ILE A 60 7.62 8.67 16.09
CA ILE A 60 8.09 8.12 14.80
C ILE A 60 7.28 6.87 14.44
N LEU A 61 7.19 5.90 15.36
CA LEU A 61 6.48 4.64 15.11
C LEU A 61 4.97 4.84 14.88
N ARG A 62 4.33 5.73 15.65
CA ARG A 62 2.89 6.05 15.47
C ARG A 62 2.64 6.72 14.12
N ALA A 63 3.45 7.71 13.75
CA ALA A 63 3.31 8.43 12.48
C ALA A 63 3.56 7.50 11.28
N THR A 64 4.58 6.63 11.36
CA THR A 64 4.87 5.62 10.36
C THR A 64 3.73 4.61 10.25
N LYS A 65 3.24 4.08 11.38
CA LYS A 65 2.12 3.13 11.41
C LYS A 65 0.86 3.74 10.79
N GLN A 66 0.51 4.97 11.19
CA GLN A 66 -0.67 5.65 10.65
C GLN A 66 -0.56 5.82 9.13
N HIS A 67 0.58 6.31 8.63
CA HIS A 67 0.77 6.48 7.19
C HIS A 67 0.76 5.14 6.43
N ALA A 68 1.44 4.12 6.95
CA ALA A 68 1.48 2.79 6.37
C ALA A 68 0.10 2.13 6.34
N LEU A 69 -0.73 2.33 7.37
CA LEU A 69 -2.10 1.81 7.41
C LEU A 69 -3.04 2.61 6.51
N ASN A 70 -2.86 3.93 6.37
CA ASN A 70 -3.63 4.72 5.41
C ASN A 70 -3.38 4.20 3.99
N LEU A 71 -2.12 4.07 3.56
CA LEU A 71 -1.81 3.50 2.24
C LEU A 71 -2.22 2.03 2.13
N GLY A 72 -1.97 1.24 3.18
CA GLY A 72 -2.38 -0.15 3.28
C GLY A 72 -3.89 -0.34 3.14
N THR A 73 -4.71 0.62 3.54
CA THR A 73 -6.18 0.56 3.42
C THR A 73 -6.64 1.13 2.07
N PHE A 74 -6.09 2.27 1.66
CA PHE A 74 -6.51 2.95 0.43
C PHE A 74 -6.20 2.12 -0.81
N THR A 75 -5.00 1.53 -0.91
CA THR A 75 -4.58 0.79 -2.09
C THR A 75 -5.47 -0.42 -2.44
N PRO A 76 -5.74 -1.36 -1.52
CA PRO A 76 -6.64 -2.47 -1.80
C PRO A 76 -8.08 -2.00 -2.02
N LEU A 77 -8.55 -0.98 -1.30
CA LEU A 77 -9.90 -0.43 -1.49
C LEU A 77 -10.07 0.14 -2.89
N TYR A 78 -9.15 1.00 -3.34
CA TYR A 78 -9.15 1.55 -4.69
C TYR A 78 -9.11 0.43 -5.75
N LYS A 79 -8.29 -0.60 -5.55
CA LYS A 79 -8.22 -1.74 -6.46
C LYS A 79 -9.50 -2.55 -6.49
N PHE A 80 -10.06 -2.85 -5.33
CA PHE A 80 -11.33 -3.54 -5.24
C PHE A 80 -12.43 -2.78 -5.97
N LEU A 81 -12.57 -1.46 -5.74
CA LEU A 81 -13.59 -0.64 -6.38
C LEU A 81 -13.41 -0.55 -7.90
N THR A 82 -12.19 -0.29 -8.38
CA THR A 82 -11.91 -0.22 -9.82
C THR A 82 -12.12 -1.56 -10.53
N ILE A 83 -11.77 -2.67 -9.89
CA ILE A 83 -12.04 -4.02 -10.39
C ILE A 83 -13.56 -4.28 -10.40
N ALA A 84 -14.26 -3.98 -9.31
CA ALA A 84 -15.71 -4.17 -9.21
C ALA A 84 -16.46 -3.38 -10.29
N LEU A 85 -16.14 -2.09 -10.45
CA LEU A 85 -16.72 -1.24 -11.49
C LEU A 85 -16.40 -1.76 -12.90
N ARG A 86 -15.17 -2.23 -13.14
CA ARG A 86 -14.81 -2.86 -14.42
C ARG A 86 -15.64 -4.13 -14.69
N ARG A 87 -15.78 -5.02 -13.69
CA ARG A 87 -16.57 -6.25 -13.81
C ARG A 87 -18.04 -5.97 -14.07
N ILE A 88 -18.61 -4.95 -13.41
CA ILE A 88 -19.99 -4.50 -13.66
C ILE A 88 -20.13 -3.99 -15.09
N TYR A 89 -19.22 -3.12 -15.55
CA TYR A 89 -19.22 -2.60 -16.91
C TYR A 89 -19.17 -3.71 -17.96
N GLU A 90 -18.26 -4.68 -17.80
CA GLU A 90 -18.15 -5.86 -18.66
C GLU A 90 -19.44 -6.72 -18.63
N ALA A 91 -20.01 -6.95 -17.45
CA ALA A 91 -21.23 -7.74 -17.27
C ALA A 91 -22.48 -7.07 -17.89
N THR A 92 -22.54 -5.75 -17.90
CA THR A 92 -23.62 -4.98 -18.55
C THR A 92 -23.47 -4.85 -20.07
N GLY A 93 -22.53 -5.57 -20.67
CA GLY A 93 -22.29 -5.55 -22.13
C GLY A 93 -21.39 -4.40 -22.61
N GLY A 94 -20.66 -3.76 -21.70
CA GLY A 94 -19.66 -2.75 -22.03
C GLY A 94 -18.55 -3.33 -22.91
N LYS A 95 -18.18 -2.60 -23.98
CA LYS A 95 -17.12 -3.00 -24.92
C LYS A 95 -16.06 -1.90 -25.01
N GLY A 96 -14.79 -2.30 -25.01
CA GLY A 96 -13.66 -1.40 -25.19
C GLY A 96 -13.05 -0.90 -23.88
N ALA A 97 -12.48 0.30 -23.89
CA ALA A 97 -11.79 0.88 -22.75
C ALA A 97 -12.78 1.21 -21.61
N VAL A 98 -12.40 0.88 -20.37
CA VAL A 98 -13.22 1.19 -19.19
C VAL A 98 -13.42 2.70 -19.05
N PRO A 99 -14.62 3.17 -18.65
CA PRO A 99 -14.89 4.58 -18.47
C PRO A 99 -13.95 5.27 -17.47
N GLN A 100 -13.52 6.48 -17.80
CA GLN A 100 -12.53 7.20 -16.99
C GLN A 100 -13.02 7.55 -15.58
N TRP A 101 -14.33 7.69 -15.43
CA TRP A 101 -14.94 8.00 -14.14
C TRP A 101 -14.80 6.86 -13.11
N HIS A 102 -14.47 5.62 -13.51
CA HIS A 102 -14.24 4.53 -12.56
C HIS A 102 -13.11 4.85 -11.59
N SER A 103 -11.98 5.37 -12.10
CA SER A 103 -10.85 5.79 -11.27
C SER A 103 -11.23 6.96 -10.37
N LEU A 104 -11.94 7.96 -10.92
CA LEU A 104 -12.42 9.12 -10.17
C LEU A 104 -13.31 8.70 -8.99
N VAL A 105 -14.34 7.89 -9.24
CA VAL A 105 -15.27 7.42 -8.21
C VAL A 105 -14.57 6.55 -7.17
N ALA A 106 -13.71 5.62 -7.58
CA ALA A 106 -12.93 4.83 -6.65
C ALA A 106 -11.99 5.69 -5.78
N GLY A 107 -11.39 6.73 -6.36
CA GLY A 107 -10.56 7.71 -5.67
C GLY A 107 -11.35 8.59 -4.69
N LEU A 108 -12.57 9.02 -5.05
CA LEU A 108 -13.46 9.76 -4.16
C LEU A 108 -13.85 8.89 -2.96
N ILE A 109 -14.33 7.67 -3.19
CA ILE A 109 -14.75 6.75 -2.12
C ILE A 109 -13.56 6.43 -1.19
N GLY A 110 -12.43 6.02 -1.76
CA GLY A 110 -11.22 5.73 -0.98
C GLY A 110 -10.70 6.97 -0.23
N GLY A 111 -10.77 8.13 -0.86
CA GLY A 111 -10.32 9.41 -0.32
C GLY A 111 -11.10 9.81 0.92
N TYR A 112 -12.42 9.68 0.87
CA TYR A 112 -13.29 9.94 1.99
C TYR A 112 -12.98 9.03 3.19
N TYR A 113 -12.96 7.71 2.96
CA TYR A 113 -12.80 6.74 4.05
C TYR A 113 -11.42 6.75 4.72
N VAL A 114 -10.36 7.04 3.95
CA VAL A 114 -8.99 6.95 4.48
C VAL A 114 -8.41 8.31 4.84
N PHE A 115 -8.68 9.32 4.02
CA PHE A 115 -8.07 10.65 4.14
C PHE A 115 -9.03 11.72 4.64
N GLY A 116 -10.33 11.42 4.79
CA GLY A 116 -11.32 12.35 5.33
C GLY A 116 -11.19 12.60 6.84
N GLU A 117 -10.55 11.70 7.57
CA GLU A 117 -10.28 11.88 8.99
C GLU A 117 -9.09 12.81 9.24
N ARG A 118 -9.25 13.72 10.21
CA ARG A 118 -8.22 14.67 10.63
C ARG A 118 -7.23 13.96 11.54
N THR A 119 -6.11 13.56 10.95
CA THR A 119 -4.97 13.02 11.68
C THR A 119 -3.76 13.91 11.42
N PRO A 120 -2.75 13.91 12.32
CA PRO A 120 -1.50 14.65 12.08
C PRO A 120 -0.78 14.23 10.79
N VAL A 121 -1.10 13.05 10.24
CA VAL A 121 -0.56 12.58 8.96
C VAL A 121 -1.34 13.16 7.78
N ASN A 122 -2.67 13.20 7.86
CA ASN A 122 -3.54 13.65 6.76
C ASN A 122 -3.56 15.18 6.62
N GLU A 123 -3.61 15.89 7.75
CA GLU A 123 -3.71 17.35 7.78
C GLU A 123 -2.35 18.04 7.95
N GLN A 124 -1.32 17.30 8.40
CA GLN A 124 0.02 17.82 8.70
C GLN A 124 0.04 18.92 9.77
N THR A 125 -0.99 19.00 10.60
CA THR A 125 -1.08 19.91 11.74
C THR A 125 -0.79 19.20 13.07
N PRO A 126 -0.07 19.85 14.00
CA PRO A 126 0.13 19.33 15.35
C PRO A 126 -1.20 19.18 16.10
N ALA A 127 -1.27 18.19 17.00
CA ALA A 127 -2.44 18.00 17.84
C ALA A 127 -2.61 19.13 18.88
N ASP A 128 -1.50 19.74 19.30
CA ASP A 128 -1.38 20.82 20.28
C ASP A 128 -1.41 22.21 19.62
N TRP A 129 -2.42 22.46 18.78
CA TRP A 129 -2.57 23.76 18.13
C TRP A 129 -2.79 24.89 19.16
N PRO A 130 -2.02 26.00 19.11
CA PRO A 130 -2.11 27.06 20.11
C PRO A 130 -3.46 27.79 20.08
N ALA A 131 -3.99 28.08 21.26
CA ALA A 131 -5.23 28.84 21.42
C ALA A 131 -5.11 30.25 20.84
N GLY A 132 -6.18 30.76 20.22
CA GLY A 132 -6.24 32.12 19.65
C GLY A 132 -5.59 32.28 18.26
N LYS A 133 -4.91 31.26 17.73
CA LYS A 133 -4.51 31.26 16.31
C LYS A 133 -5.65 30.74 15.43
N PRO A 134 -5.80 31.24 14.18
CA PRO A 134 -6.81 30.72 13.24
C PRO A 134 -6.75 29.20 13.18
N LYS A 135 -7.80 28.55 13.66
CA LYS A 135 -7.87 27.09 13.73
C LYS A 135 -8.03 26.56 12.30
N PRO A 136 -7.29 25.51 11.91
CA PRO A 136 -7.46 24.92 10.59
C PRO A 136 -8.90 24.44 10.40
N THR A 137 -9.35 24.58 9.14
CA THR A 137 -10.72 24.41 8.60
C THR A 137 -11.55 23.31 9.27
N ASP A 138 -12.88 23.48 9.33
CA ASP A 138 -13.81 22.47 9.86
C ASP A 138 -13.53 21.06 9.29
N LYS A 139 -13.79 20.02 10.10
CA LYS A 139 -13.61 18.62 9.70
C LYS A 139 -14.33 18.29 8.39
N SER A 140 -15.56 18.78 8.21
CA SER A 140 -16.38 18.49 7.04
C SER A 140 -15.78 19.08 5.77
N TRP A 141 -15.30 20.32 5.84
CA TRP A 141 -14.62 21.00 4.74
C TRP A 141 -13.28 20.35 4.39
N PHE A 142 -12.49 19.97 5.42
CA PHE A 142 -11.28 19.21 5.21
C PHE A 142 -11.56 17.88 4.51
N ALA A 143 -12.57 17.13 4.99
CA ALA A 143 -12.93 15.85 4.40
C ALA A 143 -13.41 16.00 2.95
N ALA A 144 -14.24 17.00 2.65
CA ALA A 144 -14.69 17.30 1.29
C ALA A 144 -13.52 17.63 0.37
N TYR A 145 -12.61 18.51 0.82
CA TYR A 145 -11.40 18.86 0.09
C TYR A 145 -10.53 17.62 -0.18
N ALA A 146 -10.17 16.86 0.86
CA ALA A 146 -9.33 15.68 0.74
C ALA A 146 -9.95 14.64 -0.20
N THR A 147 -11.26 14.41 -0.09
CA THR A 147 -12.03 13.49 -0.94
C THR A 147 -11.91 13.90 -2.41
N ILE A 148 -12.23 15.15 -2.73
CA ILE A 148 -12.20 15.68 -4.11
C ILE A 148 -10.77 15.63 -4.66
N THR A 149 -9.78 16.07 -3.89
CA THR A 149 -8.37 16.06 -4.29
C THR A 149 -7.90 14.65 -4.61
N TRP A 150 -8.18 13.66 -3.75
CA TRP A 150 -7.77 12.28 -4.02
C TRP A 150 -8.51 11.68 -5.22
N GLY A 151 -9.80 11.96 -5.40
CA GLY A 151 -10.53 11.57 -6.61
C GLY A 151 -9.86 12.09 -7.89
N VAL A 152 -9.54 13.38 -7.93
CA VAL A 152 -8.88 14.02 -9.07
C VAL A 152 -7.47 13.46 -9.27
N VAL A 153 -6.69 13.28 -8.21
CA VAL A 153 -5.33 12.73 -8.29
C VAL A 153 -5.33 11.31 -8.84
N MET A 154 -6.26 10.45 -8.39
CA MET A 154 -6.40 9.09 -8.93
C MET A 154 -6.78 9.10 -10.41
N TRP A 155 -7.69 9.99 -10.81
CA TRP A 155 -8.05 10.16 -12.22
C TRP A 155 -6.87 10.67 -13.07
N LEU A 156 -6.14 11.68 -12.58
CA LEU A 156 -4.93 12.21 -13.24
C LEU A 156 -3.84 11.14 -13.36
N HIS A 157 -3.63 10.32 -12.33
CA HIS A 157 -2.66 9.24 -12.38
C HIS A 157 -3.02 8.16 -13.41
N GLU A 158 -4.29 7.84 -13.57
CA GLU A 158 -4.67 6.82 -14.55
C GLU A 158 -4.61 7.34 -15.99
N TYR A 159 -5.02 8.60 -16.24
CA TYR A 159 -5.22 9.13 -17.60
C TYR A 159 -4.27 10.25 -18.05
N ARG A 160 -3.59 10.93 -17.12
CA ARG A 160 -2.70 12.08 -17.40
C ARG A 160 -1.45 12.10 -16.49
N ARG A 161 -0.73 10.97 -16.41
CA ARG A 161 0.46 10.81 -15.52
C ARG A 161 1.49 11.93 -15.63
N GLN A 162 1.67 12.48 -16.83
CA GLN A 162 2.62 13.56 -17.12
C GLN A 162 2.32 14.87 -16.37
N THR A 163 1.10 15.06 -15.85
CA THR A 163 0.75 16.26 -15.07
C THR A 163 1.08 16.12 -13.59
N ILE A 164 1.48 14.94 -13.15
CA ILE A 164 1.85 14.65 -11.76
C ILE A 164 3.37 14.65 -11.65
N GLN A 165 3.88 15.16 -10.52
CA GLN A 165 5.31 15.08 -10.20
C GLN A 165 5.82 13.64 -10.25
N THR A 166 6.96 13.40 -10.90
CA THR A 166 7.55 12.07 -11.11
C THR A 166 7.65 11.23 -9.84
N GLY A 167 8.01 11.82 -8.70
CA GLY A 167 8.08 11.12 -7.41
C GLY A 167 6.73 10.53 -6.99
N MET A 168 5.65 11.28 -7.16
CA MET A 168 4.30 10.80 -6.87
C MET A 168 3.85 9.75 -7.88
N VAL A 169 4.13 9.93 -9.18
CA VAL A 169 3.82 8.91 -10.21
C VAL A 169 4.47 7.57 -9.87
N ASN A 170 5.77 7.56 -9.56
CA ASN A 170 6.50 6.34 -9.23
C ASN A 170 5.92 5.65 -7.98
N SER A 171 5.55 6.44 -6.98
CA SER A 171 4.88 5.94 -5.77
C SER A 171 3.56 5.26 -6.12
N MET A 172 2.73 5.92 -6.93
CA MET A 172 1.42 5.41 -7.31
C MET A 172 1.52 4.22 -8.26
N ASP A 173 2.51 4.16 -9.15
CA ASP A 173 2.79 3.01 -10.00
C ASP A 173 3.18 1.78 -9.17
N TYR A 174 4.00 1.97 -8.13
CA TYR A 174 4.31 0.90 -7.17
C TYR A 174 3.06 0.44 -6.39
N LEU A 175 2.22 1.36 -5.94
CA LEU A 175 1.02 1.01 -5.18
C LEU A 175 -0.02 0.30 -6.05
N TYR A 176 -0.32 0.85 -7.22
CA TYR A 176 -1.48 0.46 -8.01
C TYR A 176 -1.12 -0.40 -9.22
N HIS A 177 -0.20 0.00 -10.10
CA HIS A 177 0.05 -0.78 -11.33
C HIS A 177 0.90 -2.02 -11.06
N ASN A 178 1.89 -1.94 -10.18
CA ASN A 178 2.65 -3.11 -9.77
C ASN A 178 1.75 -4.16 -9.08
N ALA A 179 0.73 -3.74 -8.33
CA ALA A 179 -0.22 -4.67 -7.71
C ALA A 179 -0.93 -5.58 -8.72
N GLY A 180 -1.21 -5.07 -9.94
CA GLY A 180 -1.83 -5.83 -11.02
C GLY A 180 -0.87 -6.64 -11.89
N LYS A 181 0.45 -6.54 -11.66
CA LYS A 181 1.46 -7.33 -12.39
C LYS A 181 1.78 -8.60 -11.62
N TRP A 182 1.46 -9.75 -12.20
CA TRP A 182 1.69 -11.07 -11.62
C TRP A 182 2.65 -11.87 -12.51
N ASP A 183 3.96 -11.72 -12.26
CA ASP A 183 4.97 -12.46 -13.02
C ASP A 183 5.04 -13.91 -12.56
N ARG A 184 4.97 -14.83 -13.53
CA ARG A 184 5.07 -16.28 -13.32
C ARG A 184 6.34 -16.67 -12.57
N GLN A 185 7.48 -16.06 -12.93
CA GLN A 185 8.74 -16.27 -12.23
C GLN A 185 8.72 -15.75 -10.79
N ARG A 186 7.99 -14.68 -10.49
CA ARG A 186 7.97 -14.10 -9.15
C ARG A 186 7.13 -14.93 -8.19
N ALA A 187 6.02 -15.48 -8.66
CA ALA A 187 5.22 -16.44 -7.89
C ALA A 187 6.03 -17.70 -7.57
N GLN A 188 6.77 -18.22 -8.56
CA GLN A 188 7.65 -19.36 -8.40
C GLN A 188 8.83 -19.06 -7.47
N ASP A 189 9.49 -17.91 -7.59
CA ASP A 189 10.58 -17.48 -6.71
C ASP A 189 10.12 -17.30 -5.26
N VAL A 190 8.97 -16.66 -5.04
CA VAL A 190 8.41 -16.46 -3.68
C VAL A 190 8.06 -17.80 -3.06
N LEU A 191 7.41 -18.69 -3.82
CA LEU A 191 7.09 -20.03 -3.34
C LEU A 191 8.37 -20.82 -3.06
N GLN A 192 9.36 -20.83 -3.96
CA GLN A 192 10.63 -21.53 -3.76
C GLN A 192 11.44 -21.00 -2.59
N ARG A 193 11.54 -19.68 -2.40
CA ARG A 193 12.24 -19.07 -1.26
C ARG A 193 11.52 -19.37 0.06
N THR A 194 10.19 -19.32 0.05
CA THR A 194 9.39 -19.63 1.24
C THR A 194 9.45 -21.13 1.58
N PHE A 195 9.46 -22.01 0.57
CA PHE A 195 9.63 -23.45 0.77
C PHE A 195 11.05 -23.84 1.18
N SER A 196 12.09 -23.17 0.68
CA SER A 196 13.47 -23.41 1.13
C SER A 196 13.66 -22.98 2.59
N HIS A 197 13.07 -21.84 2.98
CA HIS A 197 13.06 -21.40 4.38
C HIS A 197 12.21 -22.34 5.26
N MET A 198 11.01 -22.75 4.85
CA MET A 198 10.21 -23.72 5.61
C MET A 198 10.93 -25.05 5.76
N ARG A 199 11.58 -25.58 4.72
CA ARG A 199 12.41 -26.81 4.82
C ARG A 199 13.59 -26.65 5.77
N SER A 200 14.19 -25.46 5.86
CA SER A 200 15.26 -25.20 6.83
C SER A 200 14.76 -25.11 8.27
N CYS A 201 13.49 -24.75 8.48
CA CYS A 201 12.87 -24.63 9.80
C CYS A 201 12.19 -25.94 10.29
N LEU A 202 11.65 -26.76 9.37
CA LEU A 202 10.98 -28.04 9.64
C LEU A 202 11.92 -29.17 10.09
N GLY A 203 13.18 -28.85 10.42
CA GLY A 203 14.12 -29.78 11.07
C GLY A 203 14.11 -29.73 12.60
N CYS A 204 13.25 -28.89 13.23
CA CYS A 204 13.23 -28.71 14.68
C CYS A 204 11.83 -29.00 15.26
N HIS A 205 11.78 -29.95 16.21
CA HIS A 205 10.60 -30.66 16.72
C HIS A 205 9.65 -29.86 17.66
N ASP A 206 9.53 -28.54 17.55
CA ASP A 206 8.69 -27.74 18.49
C ASP A 206 7.68 -26.82 17.80
N THR A 207 6.40 -27.17 17.91
CA THR A 207 5.24 -26.60 17.18
C THR A 207 4.94 -25.12 17.48
N ALA A 208 5.31 -24.59 18.65
CA ALA A 208 5.14 -23.16 18.96
C ALA A 208 6.23 -22.28 18.32
N SER A 209 7.44 -22.83 18.16
CA SER A 209 8.57 -22.21 17.45
C SER A 209 8.33 -22.21 15.94
N GLU A 210 7.67 -23.23 15.40
CA GLU A 210 7.26 -23.31 13.99
C GLU A 210 6.31 -22.17 13.59
N ALA A 211 5.28 -21.88 14.39
CA ALA A 211 4.36 -20.79 14.08
C ALA A 211 5.05 -19.41 14.08
N LEU A 212 5.97 -19.18 15.03
CA LEU A 212 6.74 -17.94 15.12
C LEU A 212 7.78 -17.81 14.01
N SER A 213 8.42 -18.91 13.62
CA SER A 213 9.41 -18.94 12.52
C SER A 213 8.74 -18.85 11.15
N ILE A 214 7.55 -19.44 10.95
CA ILE A 214 6.71 -19.24 9.76
C ILE A 214 6.27 -17.77 9.67
N LEU A 215 5.83 -17.17 10.78
CA LEU A 215 5.47 -15.75 10.81
C LEU A 215 6.68 -14.85 10.53
N GLN A 216 7.85 -15.14 11.10
CA GLN A 216 9.09 -14.43 10.85
C GLN A 216 9.63 -14.62 9.43
N ALA A 217 9.48 -15.81 8.84
CA ALA A 217 9.84 -16.12 7.46
C ALA A 217 8.89 -15.43 6.47
N LEU A 218 7.58 -15.34 6.78
CA LEU A 218 6.61 -14.55 6.03
C LEU A 218 6.96 -13.05 6.10
N ILE A 219 7.29 -12.53 7.29
CA ILE A 219 7.73 -11.14 7.47
C ILE A 219 9.04 -10.86 6.72
N LYS A 220 10.03 -11.76 6.79
CA LYS A 220 11.30 -11.66 6.03
C LYS A 220 11.09 -11.78 4.52
N SER A 221 10.21 -12.66 4.04
CA SER A 221 9.86 -12.76 2.61
C SER A 221 9.17 -11.48 2.13
N VAL A 222 8.25 -10.91 2.92
CA VAL A 222 7.61 -9.62 2.60
C VAL A 222 8.62 -8.47 2.63
N ALA A 223 9.58 -8.48 3.56
CA ALA A 223 10.64 -7.47 3.66
C ALA A 223 11.73 -7.58 2.58
N THR A 224 12.09 -8.78 2.15
CA THR A 224 13.05 -9.00 1.05
C THR A 224 12.43 -8.75 -0.32
N LEU A 225 11.12 -9.02 -0.49
CA LEU A 225 10.34 -8.56 -1.65
C LEU A 225 10.40 -7.04 -1.82
N SER A 226 10.40 -6.28 -0.72
CA SER A 226 10.55 -4.81 -0.69
C SER A 226 11.95 -4.35 -1.10
N ALA A 227 13.01 -4.94 -0.55
CA ALA A 227 14.39 -4.53 -0.84
C ALA A 227 14.77 -4.78 -2.31
N ASP A 228 14.38 -5.95 -2.85
CA ASP A 228 14.65 -6.33 -4.24
C ASP A 228 13.79 -5.54 -5.24
N GLU A 229 12.54 -5.18 -4.89
CA GLU A 229 11.69 -4.29 -5.70
C GLU A 229 12.33 -2.90 -5.83
N VAL A 230 12.82 -2.35 -4.72
CA VAL A 230 13.41 -1.00 -4.68
C VAL A 230 14.75 -0.91 -5.41
N ALA A 231 15.56 -1.97 -5.34
CA ALA A 231 16.84 -2.04 -6.06
C ALA A 231 16.66 -2.26 -7.57
N ARG A 232 15.53 -2.84 -8.01
CA ARG A 232 15.25 -3.07 -9.43
C ARG A 232 14.49 -1.91 -10.08
N ASP A 233 13.61 -1.23 -9.35
CA ASP A 233 12.92 -0.02 -9.83
C ASP A 233 13.91 1.12 -10.10
N ARG A 234 14.97 1.26 -9.29
CA ARG A 234 16.08 2.20 -9.55
C ARG A 234 16.92 1.88 -10.80
N ARG A 235 16.83 0.66 -11.34
CA ARG A 235 17.58 0.26 -12.56
C ARG A 235 16.78 0.45 -13.86
N ASN A 236 15.48 0.76 -13.75
CA ASN A 236 14.57 0.97 -14.87
C ASN A 236 14.05 2.42 -14.95
N ILE A 237 14.72 3.36 -14.28
CA ILE A 237 14.55 4.81 -14.42
C ILE A 237 15.79 5.35 -15.13
#